data_AF-A0A317WZL5-F1
#
_entry.id   AF-A0A317WZL5-F1
#
_cell.length_a   1.000
_cell.length_b   1.000
_cell.length_c   1.000
_cell.angle_alpha   90.00
_cell.angle_beta   90.00
_cell.angle_gamma   90.00
#
_symmetry.space_group_name_H-M   'P 1'
#
loop_
_entity.id
_entity.type
_entity.pdbx_description
1 polymer ?
#
loop_
_entity_poly.entity_id
_entity_poly.type
_entity_poly.pdbx_seq_one_letter_code
_entity_poly.pdbx_strand_id
1 'polypeptide(L)'
;MYQADKQGDIPLVRVIKSPLASQDRYESARILLLQSDIDWKSHSWDGKQNPLRAAVQLGDSNMCRLLVGIGNMNPLSALADGSEGQVELRDRTPDNEDNELQIWQFLCSLADMGSVNAQH
;
A
#
# COMPACT_ATOMS: atom_id res chain seq x y z
N MET A 1 -1.73 -13.22 -16.10
CA MET A 1 -0.51 -12.57 -16.64
C MET A 1 -0.65 -11.09 -16.36
N TYR A 2 0.22 -10.51 -15.53
CA TYR A 2 0.24 -9.07 -15.27
C TYR A 2 0.92 -8.36 -16.44
N GLN A 3 0.31 -7.29 -16.93
CA GLN A 3 0.98 -6.39 -17.87
C GLN A 3 1.80 -5.39 -17.06
N ALA A 4 3.01 -5.83 -16.69
CA ALA A 4 4.05 -4.94 -16.22
C ALA A 4 4.53 -4.08 -17.38
N ASP A 5 4.79 -2.80 -17.13
CA ASP A 5 5.45 -1.98 -18.15
C ASP A 5 6.94 -2.32 -18.27
N LYS A 6 7.68 -1.57 -19.09
CA LYS A 6 9.12 -1.82 -19.32
C LYS A 6 9.99 -1.66 -18.07
N GLN A 7 9.46 -1.03 -17.01
CA GLN A 7 10.12 -0.86 -15.72
C GLN A 7 9.71 -1.95 -14.71
N GLY A 8 8.82 -2.85 -15.14
CA GLY A 8 8.23 -3.88 -14.28
C GLY A 8 6.94 -3.43 -13.62
N ASP A 9 6.60 -2.13 -13.65
CA ASP A 9 5.51 -1.57 -12.85
C ASP A 9 4.14 -1.98 -13.39
N ILE A 10 3.31 -2.52 -12.49
CA ILE A 10 1.89 -2.72 -12.75
C ILE A 10 1.13 -1.39 -12.84
N PRO A 11 -0.03 -1.34 -13.52
CA PRO A 11 -0.78 -0.10 -13.74
C PRO A 11 -1.06 0.70 -12.46
N LEU A 12 -1.34 0.01 -11.35
CA LEU A 12 -1.65 0.64 -10.08
C LEU A 12 -0.42 1.33 -9.46
N VAL A 13 0.76 0.71 -9.48
CA VAL A 13 2.02 1.32 -9.02
C VAL A 13 2.37 2.55 -9.85
N ARG A 14 2.14 2.48 -11.17
CA ARG A 14 2.38 3.61 -12.07
C ARG A 14 1.45 4.79 -11.79
N VAL A 15 0.18 4.55 -11.47
CA VAL A 15 -0.76 5.61 -11.06
C VAL A 15 -0.29 6.28 -9.77
N ILE A 16 0.16 5.50 -8.80
CA ILE A 16 0.65 6.00 -7.49
C ILE A 16 1.86 6.92 -7.68
N LYS A 17 2.84 6.48 -8.49
CA LYS A 17 4.07 7.25 -8.77
C LYS A 17 3.89 8.39 -9.78
N SER A 18 2.70 8.54 -10.35
CA SER A 18 2.43 9.51 -11.41
C SER A 18 2.58 10.95 -10.91
N PRO A 19 3.10 11.88 -11.73
CA PRO A 19 3.17 13.30 -11.38
C PRO A 19 1.82 14.03 -11.53
N LEU A 20 0.72 13.31 -11.77
CA LEU A 20 -0.63 13.89 -11.81
C LEU A 20 -1.04 14.47 -10.46
N ALA A 21 -2.04 15.36 -10.49
CA ALA A 21 -2.65 15.88 -9.27
C ALA A 21 -3.19 14.74 -8.41
N SER A 22 -3.10 14.87 -7.09
CA SER A 22 -3.46 13.80 -6.16
C SER A 22 -4.88 13.27 -6.38
N GLN A 23 -5.84 14.15 -6.69
CA GLN A 23 -7.23 13.76 -6.97
C GLN A 23 -7.35 12.84 -8.19
N ASP A 24 -6.63 13.13 -9.28
CA ASP A 24 -6.65 12.31 -10.49
C ASP A 24 -6.02 10.94 -10.24
N ARG A 25 -4.96 10.88 -9.42
CA ARG A 25 -4.33 9.62 -9.01
C ARG A 25 -5.27 8.77 -8.17
N TYR A 26 -5.95 9.38 -7.21
CA TYR A 26 -6.90 8.67 -6.34
C TYR A 26 -8.07 8.09 -7.12
N GLU A 27 -8.63 8.87 -8.05
CA GLU A 27 -9.73 8.40 -8.89
C GLU A 27 -9.28 7.27 -9.83
N SER A 28 -8.12 7.44 -10.46
CA SER A 28 -7.54 6.39 -11.32
C SER A 28 -7.28 5.10 -10.53
N ALA A 29 -6.72 5.22 -9.31
CA ALA A 29 -6.48 4.07 -8.44
C ALA A 29 -7.80 3.40 -8.03
N ARG A 30 -8.82 4.18 -7.64
CA ARG A 30 -10.16 3.66 -7.34
C ARG A 30 -10.75 2.85 -8.48
N ILE A 31 -10.73 3.39 -9.70
CA ILE A 31 -11.26 2.72 -10.89
C ILE A 31 -10.51 1.41 -11.12
N LEU A 32 -9.18 1.43 -11.07
CA LEU A 32 -8.36 0.22 -11.25
C LEU A 32 -8.66 -0.85 -10.20
N LEU A 33 -8.81 -0.47 -8.93
CA LEU A 33 -9.12 -1.39 -7.85
C LEU A 33 -10.51 -2.02 -8.00
N LEU A 34 -11.52 -1.23 -8.40
CA LEU A 34 -12.89 -1.71 -8.57
C LEU A 34 -13.09 -2.57 -9.82
N GLN A 35 -12.31 -2.32 -10.87
CA GLN A 35 -12.43 -3.03 -12.15
C GLN A 35 -11.49 -4.24 -12.24
N SER A 36 -10.50 -4.35 -11.35
CA SER A 36 -9.60 -5.49 -11.36
C SER A 36 -10.22 -6.71 -10.70
N ASP A 37 -10.22 -7.85 -11.40
CA ASP A 37 -10.45 -9.18 -10.79
C ASP A 37 -9.23 -9.69 -9.99
N ILE A 38 -8.32 -8.77 -9.62
CA ILE A 38 -7.07 -9.11 -8.96
C ILE A 38 -7.34 -9.25 -7.47
N ASP A 39 -7.02 -10.42 -6.93
CA ASP A 39 -6.90 -10.58 -5.48
C ASP A 39 -5.59 -9.95 -5.00
N TRP A 40 -5.65 -8.65 -4.71
CA TRP A 40 -4.51 -7.86 -4.23
C TRP A 40 -4.00 -8.31 -2.85
N LYS A 41 -4.79 -9.08 -2.10
CA LYS A 41 -4.46 -9.58 -0.76
C LYS A 41 -3.52 -10.78 -0.81
N SER A 42 -3.78 -11.73 -1.70
CA SER A 42 -3.03 -12.99 -1.82
C SER A 42 -1.82 -12.89 -2.75
N HIS A 43 -1.72 -11.82 -3.53
CA HIS A 43 -0.63 -11.67 -4.47
C HIS A 43 0.70 -11.44 -3.76
N SER A 44 1.68 -12.29 -4.06
CA SER A 44 3.07 -12.10 -3.63
C SER A 44 3.69 -10.99 -4.48
N TRP A 45 3.52 -9.75 -4.02
CA TRP A 45 4.18 -8.61 -4.63
C TRP A 45 5.67 -8.63 -4.28
N ASP A 46 6.54 -8.49 -5.28
CA ASP A 46 7.90 -8.05 -4.98
C ASP A 46 7.86 -6.63 -4.37
N GLY A 47 8.93 -6.23 -3.68
CA GLY A 47 8.93 -4.95 -2.97
C GLY A 47 8.71 -3.72 -3.85
N LYS A 48 9.03 -3.78 -5.15
CA LYS A 48 8.85 -2.67 -6.10
C LYS A 48 7.47 -2.66 -6.73
N GLN A 49 6.83 -3.82 -6.84
CA GLN A 49 5.49 -4.02 -7.38
C GLN A 49 4.38 -3.87 -6.35
N ASN A 50 4.71 -3.78 -5.06
CA ASN A 50 3.71 -3.62 -4.02
C ASN A 50 3.13 -2.19 -4.03
N PRO A 51 1.84 -2.00 -4.39
CA PRO A 51 1.24 -0.67 -4.45
C PRO A 51 1.19 0.01 -3.09
N LEU A 52 0.95 -0.76 -2.01
CA LEU A 52 0.90 -0.23 -0.66
C LEU A 52 2.27 0.30 -0.22
N ARG A 53 3.36 -0.43 -0.49
CA ARG A 53 4.73 0.07 -0.22
C ARG A 53 5.06 1.30 -1.04
N ALA A 54 4.64 1.37 -2.30
CA ALA A 54 4.85 2.56 -3.12
C ALA A 54 4.11 3.79 -2.55
N ALA A 55 2.90 3.62 -2.01
CA ALA A 55 2.16 4.70 -1.36
C ALA A 55 2.82 5.13 -0.03
N VAL A 56 3.33 4.17 0.76
CA VAL A 56 4.10 4.44 1.98
C VAL A 56 5.37 5.24 1.70
N GLN A 57 6.15 4.83 0.69
CA GLN A 57 7.37 5.54 0.25
C GLN A 57 7.12 7.00 -0.14
N LEU A 58 5.91 7.32 -0.61
CA LEU A 58 5.53 8.68 -1.00
C LEU A 58 4.88 9.47 0.14
N GLY A 59 4.67 8.86 1.31
CA GLY A 59 3.91 9.45 2.41
C GLY A 59 2.43 9.70 2.06
N ASP A 60 1.88 8.99 1.06
CA ASP A 60 0.53 9.24 0.55
C ASP A 60 -0.51 8.46 1.39
N SER A 61 -0.92 9.06 2.51
CA SER A 61 -1.84 8.45 3.48
C SER A 61 -3.23 8.17 2.90
N ASN A 62 -3.72 9.04 2.01
CA ASN A 62 -5.01 8.85 1.34
C ASN A 62 -4.95 7.68 0.37
N MET A 63 -3.86 7.55 -0.38
CA MET A 63 -3.65 6.40 -1.25
C MET A 63 -3.55 5.10 -0.44
N CYS A 64 -2.82 5.09 0.69
CA CYS A 64 -2.77 3.92 1.58
C CYS A 64 -4.16 3.47 2.04
N ARG A 65 -5.02 4.43 2.43
CA ARG A 65 -6.41 4.16 2.82
C ARG A 65 -7.23 3.57 1.67
N LEU A 66 -7.05 4.07 0.44
CA LEU A 66 -7.74 3.52 -0.73
C LEU A 66 -7.32 2.09 -1.04
N LEU A 67 -6.01 1.82 -0.99
CA LEU A 67 -5.44 0.51 -1.30
C LEU A 67 -5.89 -0.57 -0.31
N VAL A 68 -5.94 -0.25 0.99
CA VAL A 68 -6.45 -1.19 2.00
C VAL A 68 -7.98 -1.28 1.95
N GLY A 69 -8.67 -0.13 1.87
CA GLY A 69 -10.13 -0.08 1.99
C GLY A 69 -10.88 -0.64 0.78
N ILE A 70 -10.38 -0.40 -0.43
CA ILE A 70 -11.01 -0.87 -1.68
C ILE A 70 -10.27 -2.08 -2.22
N GLY A 71 -8.94 -2.02 -2.23
CA GLY A 71 -8.11 -3.11 -2.73
C GLY A 71 -8.00 -4.31 -1.79
N ASN A 72 -8.45 -4.20 -0.53
CA ASN A 72 -8.30 -5.24 0.48
C ASN A 72 -6.83 -5.71 0.63
N MET A 73 -5.89 -4.81 0.37
CA MET A 73 -4.46 -5.13 0.44
C MET A 73 -4.04 -5.43 1.86
N ASN A 74 -3.15 -6.41 2.02
CA ASN A 74 -2.62 -6.78 3.33
C ASN A 74 -1.76 -5.64 3.91
N PRO A 75 -2.16 -5.00 5.04
CA PRO A 75 -1.39 -3.93 5.68
C PRO A 75 0.03 -4.36 6.06
N LEU A 76 0.19 -5.64 6.45
CA LEU A 76 1.48 -6.22 6.83
C LEU A 76 2.50 -6.20 5.69
N SER A 77 2.05 -6.10 4.44
CA SER A 77 2.96 -6.07 3.29
C SER A 77 3.80 -4.78 3.21
N ALA A 78 3.36 -3.72 3.90
CA ALA A 78 4.07 -2.45 4.02
C ALA A 78 4.68 -2.23 5.40
N LEU A 79 4.55 -3.20 6.30
CA LEU A 79 5.18 -3.19 7.61
C LEU A 79 6.41 -4.11 7.58
N ALA A 80 7.39 -3.82 8.43
CA ALA A 80 8.58 -4.63 8.63
C ALA A 80 8.82 -4.82 10.12
N ASP A 81 9.40 -5.97 10.48
CA ASP A 81 9.93 -6.18 11.82
C ASP A 81 11.16 -5.28 11.99
N GLY A 82 11.04 -4.29 12.85
CA GLY A 82 12.14 -3.43 13.27
C GLY A 82 13.10 -4.17 14.19
N SER A 83 14.28 -3.59 14.38
CA SER A 83 15.41 -4.19 15.11
C SER A 83 15.16 -4.49 16.59
N GLU A 84 14.03 -4.05 17.15
CA GLU A 84 13.67 -4.22 18.57
C GLU A 84 12.33 -4.92 18.78
N GLY A 85 11.81 -5.63 17.77
CA GLY A 85 10.44 -6.16 17.81
C GLY A 85 9.38 -5.07 17.70
N GLN A 86 9.78 -3.85 17.37
CA GLN A 86 8.89 -2.75 17.00
C GLN A 86 8.52 -2.92 15.53
N VAL A 87 7.25 -2.75 15.18
CA VAL A 87 6.81 -2.75 13.78
C VAL A 87 7.15 -1.39 13.17
N GLU A 88 7.82 -1.36 12.02
CA GLU A 88 8.17 -0.13 11.31
C GLU A 88 7.57 -0.10 9.90
N LEU A 89 7.46 1.10 9.30
CA LEU A 89 7.10 1.24 7.89
C LEU A 89 8.26 0.78 7.01
N ARG A 90 7.95 -0.10 6.07
CA ARG A 90 8.92 -0.60 5.10
C ARG A 90 9.17 0.45 4.02
N ASP A 91 10.44 0.71 3.72
CA ASP A 91 10.90 1.71 2.74
C ASP A 91 10.46 3.15 3.04
N ARG A 92 10.36 3.51 4.32
CA ARG A 92 10.08 4.90 4.72
C ARG A 92 11.11 5.89 4.17
N THR A 93 10.69 7.13 3.92
CA THR A 93 11.54 8.23 3.47
C THR A 93 11.56 9.34 4.53
N PRO A 94 12.74 9.84 4.93
CA PRO A 94 12.84 10.80 6.05
C PRO A 94 12.12 12.14 5.82
N ASP A 95 11.63 12.42 4.61
CA ASP A 95 11.07 13.71 4.23
C ASP A 95 9.59 13.90 4.66
N ASN A 96 8.92 12.88 5.21
CA ASN A 96 7.46 12.89 5.44
C ASN A 96 7.02 12.34 6.82
N GLU A 97 7.77 12.63 7.88
CA GLU A 97 7.58 12.05 9.24
C GLU A 97 6.14 12.13 9.78
N ASP A 98 5.42 13.24 9.59
CA ASP A 98 4.03 13.41 10.07
C ASP A 98 3.03 12.52 9.33
N ASN A 99 3.21 12.35 8.02
CA ASN A 99 2.37 11.48 7.21
C ASN A 99 2.71 10.01 7.47
N GLU A 100 3.98 9.71 7.69
CA GLU A 100 4.46 8.37 8.03
C GLU A 100 3.88 7.89 9.35
N LEU A 101 3.83 8.74 10.39
CA LEU A 101 3.22 8.36 11.66
C LEU A 101 1.75 8.01 11.49
N GLN A 102 1.00 8.80 10.72
CA GLN A 102 -0.42 8.54 10.44
C GLN A 102 -0.63 7.25 9.65
N ILE A 103 0.22 6.99 8.64
CA ILE A 103 0.18 5.77 7.85
C ILE A 103 0.52 4.56 8.73
N TRP A 104 1.56 4.66 9.54
CA TRP A 104 1.97 3.60 10.45
C TRP A 104 0.85 3.24 11.44
N GLN A 105 0.29 4.23 12.15
CA GLN A 105 -0.81 4.02 13.09
C GLN A 105 -2.02 3.35 12.42
N PHE A 106 -2.35 3.81 11.21
CA PHE A 106 -3.44 3.25 10.42
C PHE A 106 -3.19 1.78 10.06
N LEU A 107 -2.01 1.45 9.55
CA LEU A 107 -1.68 0.07 9.14
C LEU A 107 -1.58 -0.88 10.34
N CYS A 108 -1.00 -0.44 11.47
CA CYS A 108 -0.94 -1.23 12.70
C CYS A 108 -2.33 -1.56 13.24
N SER A 109 -3.23 -0.57 13.30
CA SER A 109 -4.62 -0.77 13.75
C SER A 109 -5.35 -1.84 12.91
N LEU A 110 -5.08 -1.90 11.61
CA LEU A 110 -5.69 -2.88 10.71
C LEU A 110 -5.05 -4.26 10.85
N ALA A 111 -3.74 -4.33 11.10
CA ALA A 111 -3.03 -5.58 11.36
C ALA A 111 -3.51 -6.25 12.66
N ASP A 112 -3.73 -5.47 13.72
CA ASP A 112 -4.22 -5.96 15.02
C ASP A 112 -5.65 -6.52 14.92
N MET A 113 -6.53 -5.85 14.16
CA MET A 113 -7.89 -6.35 13.87
C MET A 113 -7.89 -7.64 13.02
N GLY A 114 -6.85 -7.88 12.22
CA GLY A 114 -6.69 -9.14 11.49
C GLY A 114 -6.35 -10.33 12.40
N SER A 115 -5.67 -10.08 13.52
CA SER A 115 -5.23 -11.14 14.46
C SER A 115 -6.37 -11.68 15.33
N VAL A 116 -7.41 -10.89 15.61
CA VAL A 116 -8.58 -11.34 16.39
C VAL A 116 -9.57 -12.20 15.58
N ASN A 117 -9.51 -12.18 14.25
CA ASN A 117 -10.40 -12.95 13.38
C ASN A 117 -9.81 -14.27 12.86
N ALA A 118 -8.60 -14.64 13.27
CA ALA A 118 -7.94 -15.89 12.86
C ALA A 118 -8.16 -17.06 13.85
N GLN A 119 -9.06 -16.91 14.82
CA GLN A 119 -9.45 -17.95 15.78
C GLN A 119 -10.95 -18.25 15.66
N HIS A 120 -11.39 -18.90 14.58
CA HIS A 120 -12.69 -19.58 14.55
C HIS A 120 -12.78 -20.66 13.48
#